data_AF-A0A847WMZ4-F1
#
_entry.id   AF-A0A847WMZ4-F1
#
_cell.length_a   1.000
_cell.length_b   1.000
_cell.length_c   1.000
_cell.angle_alpha   90.00
_cell.angle_beta   90.00
_cell.angle_gamma   90.00
#
_symmetry.space_group_name_H-M   'P 1'
#
loop_
_entity.id
_entity.type
_entity.pdbx_description
1 polymer ?
#
loop_
_entity_poly.entity_id
_entity_poly.type
_entity_poly.pdbx_seq_one_letter_code
_entity_poly.pdbx_strand_id
1 'polypeptide(L)'
;WTILGIIWLIAISGILFKLIWFHSPRWLSTALYILMGWLIIFAIVPLSANLATNGLILLIAGGIIYTLGGIIYATKPKWLESKYLGFHEVFHLFILTGSFTHFLAVYSYLI
;
A
#
# COMPACT_ATOMS: atom_id res chain seq x y z
N TRP A 1 12.52 -11.91 -10.45
CA TRP A 1 12.50 -10.81 -11.44
C TRP A 1 11.12 -10.56 -12.05
N THR A 2 10.29 -11.57 -12.28
CA THR A 2 8.94 -11.41 -12.88
C THR A 2 8.05 -10.41 -12.14
N ILE A 3 7.90 -10.54 -10.82
CA ILE A 3 7.08 -9.62 -10.00
C ILE A 3 7.63 -8.18 -10.05
N LEU A 4 8.95 -8.02 -10.02
CA LEU A 4 9.59 -6.72 -10.17
C LEU A 4 9.21 -6.09 -11.52
N GLY A 5 9.35 -6.83 -12.63
CA GLY A 5 8.97 -6.34 -13.95
C GLY A 5 7.51 -5.91 -14.06
N ILE A 6 6.59 -6.71 -13.47
CA ILE A 6 5.16 -6.38 -13.43
C ILE A 6 4.90 -5.09 -12.63
N ILE A 7 5.50 -4.94 -11.45
CA ILE A 7 5.35 -3.75 -10.61
C ILE A 7 5.86 -2.50 -11.34
N TRP A 8 7.03 -2.58 -11.99
CA TRP A 8 7.61 -1.47 -12.75
C TRP A 8 6.76 -1.10 -13.97
N LEU A 9 6.23 -2.08 -14.69
CA LEU A 9 5.30 -1.81 -15.81
C LEU A 9 4.06 -1.07 -15.32
N ILE A 10 3.40 -1.55 -14.26
CA ILE A 10 2.23 -0.88 -13.69
C ILE A 10 2.58 0.53 -13.19
N ALA A 11 3.73 0.71 -12.55
CA ALA A 11 4.19 2.01 -12.06
C ALA A 11 4.40 3.01 -13.22
N ILE A 12 5.11 2.60 -14.28
CA ILE A 12 5.34 3.44 -15.46
C ILE A 12 4.01 3.77 -16.15
N SER A 13 3.15 2.78 -16.35
CA SER A 13 1.81 3.00 -16.93
C SER A 13 0.98 3.96 -16.08
N GLY A 14 1.03 3.84 -14.75
CA GLY A 14 0.34 4.74 -13.83
C GLY A 14 0.86 6.18 -13.89
N ILE A 15 2.19 6.36 -14.02
CA ILE A 15 2.82 7.67 -14.22
C ILE A 15 2.35 8.28 -15.55
N LEU A 16 2.45 7.53 -16.66
CA LEU A 16 2.01 7.99 -17.98
C LEU A 16 0.51 8.34 -17.99
N PHE A 17 -0.32 7.52 -17.36
CA PHE A 17 -1.75 7.78 -17.23
C PHE A 17 -2.03 9.11 -16.51
N LYS A 18 -1.27 9.41 -15.45
CA LYS A 18 -1.43 10.65 -14.68
C LYS A 18 -0.90 11.88 -15.41
N LEU A 19 0.10 11.72 -16.27
CA LEU A 19 0.62 12.78 -17.14
C LEU A 19 -0.33 13.12 -18.29
N ILE A 20 -1.07 12.14 -18.82
CA ILE A 20 -2.04 12.37 -19.89
C ILE A 20 -3.38 12.87 -19.32
N TRP A 21 -3.78 12.38 -18.14
CA TRP A 21 -5.05 12.69 -17.51
C TRP A 21 -4.88 13.33 -16.12
N PHE A 22 -4.54 14.63 -16.12
CA PHE A 22 -4.33 15.42 -14.90
C PHE A 22 -5.55 15.46 -13.95
N HIS A 23 -6.76 15.49 -14.51
CA HIS A 23 -8.02 15.51 -13.75
C HIS A 23 -8.56 14.10 -13.43
N SER A 24 -7.72 13.07 -13.48
CA SER A 24 -8.16 11.70 -13.20
C SER A 24 -8.76 11.57 -11.79
N PRO A 25 -9.80 10.73 -11.61
CA PRO A 25 -10.41 10.53 -10.30
C PRO A 25 -9.37 9.99 -9.30
N ARG A 26 -9.31 10.58 -8.10
CA ARG A 26 -8.34 10.17 -7.07
C ARG A 26 -8.47 8.70 -6.67
N TRP A 27 -9.70 8.17 -6.65
CA TRP A 27 -9.97 6.76 -6.33
C TRP A 27 -9.26 5.80 -7.30
N LEU A 28 -9.09 6.19 -8.56
CA LEU A 28 -8.42 5.37 -9.57
C LEU A 28 -6.92 5.25 -9.26
N SER A 29 -6.28 6.37 -8.90
CA SER A 29 -4.89 6.36 -8.42
C SER A 29 -4.74 5.47 -7.19
N THR A 30 -5.62 5.63 -6.19
CA THR A 30 -5.58 4.82 -4.97
C THR A 30 -5.79 3.33 -5.25
N ALA A 31 -6.70 2.97 -6.14
CA ALA A 31 -6.92 1.58 -6.55
C ALA A 31 -5.68 0.98 -7.21
N LEU A 32 -4.99 1.72 -8.09
CA LEU A 32 -3.74 1.27 -8.70
C LEU A 32 -2.66 1.00 -7.64
N TYR A 33 -2.49 1.88 -6.66
CA TYR A 33 -1.54 1.67 -5.57
C TYR A 33 -1.87 0.44 -4.72
N ILE A 34 -3.15 0.23 -4.38
CA ILE A 34 -3.58 -0.95 -3.63
C ILE A 34 -3.30 -2.21 -4.46
N LEU A 35 -3.70 -2.24 -5.73
CA LEU A 35 -3.44 -3.38 -6.62
C LEU A 35 -1.95 -3.73 -6.70
N MET A 36 -1.08 -2.73 -6.83
CA MET A 36 0.37 -2.93 -6.81
C MET A 36 0.85 -3.60 -5.52
N GLY A 37 0.34 -3.18 -4.36
CA GLY A 37 0.68 -3.79 -3.07
C GLY A 37 0.20 -5.25 -2.94
N TRP A 38 -1.02 -5.54 -3.40
CA TRP A 38 -1.61 -6.88 -3.30
C TRP A 38 -0.99 -7.92 -4.24
N LEU A 39 -0.14 -7.51 -5.20
CA LEU A 39 0.67 -8.44 -6.00
C LEU A 39 1.55 -9.36 -5.16
N ILE A 40 1.85 -8.98 -3.90
CA ILE A 40 2.60 -9.81 -2.97
C ILE A 40 1.93 -11.17 -2.69
N ILE A 41 0.60 -11.30 -2.87
CA ILE A 41 -0.09 -12.61 -2.75
C ILE A 41 0.53 -13.65 -3.68
N PHE A 42 0.90 -13.26 -4.90
CA PHE A 42 1.51 -14.19 -5.85
C PHE A 42 2.91 -14.65 -5.42
N ALA A 43 3.54 -13.92 -4.50
CA ALA A 43 4.81 -14.28 -3.88
C ALA A 43 4.64 -14.96 -2.51
N ILE A 44 3.42 -15.21 -2.03
CA ILE A 44 3.21 -15.64 -0.64
C ILE A 44 3.82 -17.02 -0.36
N VAL A 45 3.79 -17.94 -1.34
CA VAL A 45 4.37 -19.28 -1.21
C VAL A 45 5.89 -19.20 -1.00
N PRO A 46 6.68 -18.58 -1.91
CA PRO A 46 8.11 -18.45 -1.69
C PRO A 46 8.46 -17.55 -0.49
N LEU A 47 7.65 -16.54 -0.14
CA LEU A 47 7.86 -15.76 1.09
C LEU A 47 7.70 -16.63 2.34
N SER A 48 6.63 -17.40 2.43
CA SER A 48 6.34 -18.23 3.61
C SER A 48 7.39 -19.33 3.85
N ALA A 49 8.06 -19.78 2.79
CA ALA A 49 9.12 -20.77 2.88
C ALA A 49 10.47 -20.19 3.32
N ASN A 50 10.71 -18.89 3.10
CA ASN A 50 12.03 -18.27 3.33
C ASN A 50 12.03 -17.20 4.43
N LEU A 51 10.86 -16.66 4.81
CA LEU A 51 10.72 -15.64 5.83
C LEU A 51 10.15 -16.26 7.10
N ALA A 52 10.68 -15.84 8.26
CA ALA A 52 10.12 -16.24 9.54
C ALA A 52 8.64 -15.85 9.65
N THR A 53 7.84 -16.68 10.33
CA THR A 53 6.39 -16.47 10.48
C THR A 53 6.04 -15.08 11.02
N ASN A 54 6.82 -14.57 11.98
CA ASN A 54 6.58 -13.24 12.54
C ASN A 54 6.84 -12.11 11.51
N GLY A 55 7.84 -12.26 10.64
CA GLY A 55 8.09 -11.33 9.54
C GLY A 55 6.92 -11.34 8.53
N LEU A 56 6.36 -12.51 8.26
CA LEU A 56 5.17 -12.65 7.41
C LEU A 56 3.94 -11.98 8.03
N ILE A 57 3.73 -12.12 9.34
CA ILE A 57 2.64 -11.46 10.07
C ILE A 57 2.77 -9.94 9.98
N LEU A 58 3.98 -9.38 10.13
CA LEU A 58 4.21 -7.93 9.99
C LEU A 58 3.91 -7.41 8.58
N LEU A 59 4.26 -8.20 7.56
CA LEU A 59 3.95 -7.92 6.15
C LEU A 59 2.43 -7.91 5.91
N ILE A 60 1.71 -8.93 6.39
CA ILE A 60 0.25 -9.03 6.27
C ILE A 60 -0.42 -7.87 7.03
N ALA A 61 -0.01 -7.61 8.26
CA ALA A 61 -0.51 -6.49 9.06
C ALA A 61 -0.29 -5.16 8.34
N GLY A 62 0.90 -4.93 7.77
CA GLY A 62 1.20 -3.74 6.98
C GLY A 62 0.29 -3.61 5.76
N GLY A 63 0.08 -4.69 5.01
CA GLY A 63 -0.81 -4.72 3.84
C GLY A 63 -2.27 -4.38 4.19
N ILE A 64 -2.76 -4.88 5.32
CA ILE A 64 -4.11 -4.56 5.84
C ILE A 64 -4.18 -3.08 6.20
N ILE A 65 -3.21 -2.56 6.95
CA ILE A 65 -3.16 -1.15 7.38
C ILE A 65 -3.14 -0.22 6.15
N TYR A 66 -2.34 -0.53 5.12
CA TYR A 66 -2.33 0.22 3.86
C TYR A 66 -3.69 0.22 3.16
N THR A 67 -4.34 -0.94 3.11
CA THR A 67 -5.65 -1.08 2.46
C THR A 67 -6.71 -0.27 3.20
N LEU A 68 -6.72 -0.31 4.54
CA LEU A 68 -7.62 0.49 5.37
C LEU A 68 -7.38 2.00 5.15
N GLY A 69 -6.13 2.45 5.13
CA GLY A 69 -5.79 3.83 4.79
C GLY A 69 -6.32 4.22 3.41
N GLY A 70 -6.09 3.38 2.40
CA GLY A 70 -6.58 3.60 1.04
C GLY A 70 -8.11 3.69 0.95
N ILE A 71 -8.84 2.86 1.71
CA ILE A 71 -10.31 2.91 1.80
C ILE A 71 -10.76 4.23 2.43
N ILE A 72 -10.13 4.68 3.52
CA ILE A 72 -10.45 5.97 4.17
C ILE A 72 -10.22 7.12 3.18
N TYR A 73 -9.11 7.10 2.45
CA TYR A 73 -8.80 8.12 1.45
C TYR A 73 -9.80 8.13 0.28
N ALA A 74 -10.25 6.96 -0.18
CA ALA A 74 -11.19 6.82 -1.27
C ALA A 74 -12.62 7.23 -0.86
N THR A 75 -13.07 6.81 0.32
CA THR A 75 -14.45 7.01 0.80
C THR A 75 -14.70 8.41 1.36
N LYS A 76 -13.64 9.16 1.71
CA LYS A 76 -13.72 10.52 2.29
C LYS A 76 -14.82 10.63 3.36
N PRO A 77 -14.69 9.84 4.43
CA PRO A 77 -15.68 9.80 5.48
C PRO A 77 -15.92 11.20 6.08
N LYS A 78 -17.14 11.73 5.91
CA LYS A 78 -17.53 13.07 6.42
C LYS A 78 -17.44 13.18 7.95
N TRP A 79 -17.57 12.07 8.67
CA TRP A 79 -17.43 12.01 10.12
C TRP A 79 -15.99 12.17 10.62
N LEU A 80 -15.00 12.08 9.72
CA LEU A 80 -13.60 12.35 10.00
C LEU A 80 -13.19 13.79 9.61
N GLU A 81 -14.14 14.66 9.25
CA GLU A 81 -13.88 16.10 9.08
C GLU A 81 -13.85 16.79 10.45
N SER A 82 -12.68 16.75 11.11
CA SER A 82 -12.41 17.59 12.28
C SER A 82 -11.62 18.85 11.88
N LYS A 83 -11.68 19.89 12.71
CA LYS A 83 -10.96 21.15 12.52
C LYS A 83 -9.43 21.00 12.44
N TYR A 84 -8.88 19.91 13.00
CA TYR A 84 -7.44 19.66 13.11
C TYR A 84 -6.96 18.36 12.44
N LEU A 85 -7.85 17.38 12.26
CA LEU A 85 -7.55 16.07 11.67
C LEU A 85 -8.65 15.72 10.68
N GLY A 86 -8.32 15.75 9.40
CA GLY A 86 -9.19 15.30 8.32
C GLY A 86 -8.91 13.84 7.94
N PHE A 87 -9.66 13.37 6.94
CA PHE A 87 -9.44 12.05 6.34
C PHE A 87 -8.03 11.91 5.72
N HIS A 88 -7.40 13.01 5.32
CA HIS A 88 -6.09 13.00 4.66
C HIS A 88 -4.95 12.75 5.65
N GLU A 89 -4.99 13.40 6.80
CA GLU A 89 -4.01 13.22 7.88
C GLU A 89 -4.13 11.82 8.47
N VAL A 90 -5.36 11.34 8.68
CA VAL A 90 -5.60 9.96 9.12
C VAL A 90 -5.06 8.97 8.10
N PHE A 91 -5.29 9.19 6.80
CA PHE A 91 -4.69 8.37 5.75
C PHE A 91 -3.16 8.31 5.83
N HIS A 92 -2.49 9.44 6.07
CA HIS A 92 -1.04 9.48 6.26
C HIS A 92 -0.60 8.67 7.48
N LEU A 93 -1.32 8.73 8.59
CA LEU A 93 -1.02 7.90 9.77
C LEU A 93 -1.09 6.40 9.44
N PHE A 94 -2.12 5.96 8.71
CA PHE A 94 -2.20 4.57 8.24
C PHE A 94 -1.02 4.20 7.34
N ILE A 95 -0.66 5.05 6.38
CA ILE A 95 0.52 4.81 5.52
C ILE A 95 1.81 4.72 6.32
N LEU A 96 2.02 5.62 7.28
CA LEU A 96 3.21 5.62 8.12
C LEU A 96 3.30 4.36 8.97
N THR A 97 2.21 3.97 9.64
CA THR A 97 2.18 2.74 10.43
C THR A 97 2.38 1.50 9.56
N GLY A 98 1.74 1.44 8.38
CA GLY A 98 1.94 0.34 7.43
C GLY A 98 3.36 0.26 6.88
N SER A 99 4.00 1.42 6.65
CA SER A 99 5.41 1.49 6.25
C SER A 99 6.33 1.00 7.36
N PHE A 100 6.03 1.39 8.60
CA PHE A 100 6.79 1.00 9.77
C PHE A 100 6.76 -0.51 10.01
N THR A 101 5.61 -1.18 9.84
CA THR A 101 5.57 -2.64 9.97
C THR A 101 6.35 -3.35 8.86
N HIS A 102 6.31 -2.86 7.61
CA HIS A 102 7.14 -3.38 6.53
C HIS A 102 8.64 -3.17 6.81
N PHE A 103 9.01 -1.99 7.32
CA PHE A 103 10.39 -1.73 7.74
C PHE A 103 10.83 -2.71 8.83
N LEU A 104 10.02 -2.93 9.87
CA LEU A 104 10.32 -3.90 10.92
C LEU A 104 10.44 -5.33 10.39
N ALA A 105 9.60 -5.72 9.43
CA ALA A 105 9.65 -7.02 8.79
C ALA A 105 11.01 -7.24 8.10
N VAL A 106 11.52 -6.22 7.40
CA VAL A 106 12.83 -6.29 6.72
C VAL A 106 13.97 -6.21 7.74
N TYR A 107 13.94 -5.22 8.63
CA TYR A 107 15.01 -4.97 9.58
C TYR A 107 15.23 -6.12 10.57
N SER A 108 14.17 -6.81 10.99
CA SER A 108 14.26 -7.82 12.05
C SER A 108 14.32 -9.27 11.53
N TYR A 109 13.94 -9.52 10.27
CA TYR A 109 13.78 -10.88 9.73
C TYR A 109 14.48 -11.12 8.39
N LEU A 110 15.13 -10.11 7.80
CA LEU A 110 15.86 -10.22 6.54
C LEU A 110 17.30 -9.72 6.64
N ILE A 111 17.54 -8.63 7.39
CA ILE A 111 18.87 -8.09 7.71
C ILE A 111 19.34 -8.70 9.03
#